data_AF-A0A958FGD7-F1
#
_entry.id   AF-A0A958FGD7-F1
#
_cell.length_a   1.000
_cell.length_b   1.000
_cell.length_c   1.000
_cell.angle_alpha   90.00
_cell.angle_beta   90.00
_cell.angle_gamma   90.00
#
_symmetry.space_group_name_H-M   'P 1'
#
loop_
_entity.id
_entity.type
_entity.pdbx_description
1 polymer ?
#
loop_
_entity_poly.entity_id
_entity_poly.type
_entity_poly.pdbx_seq_one_letter_code
_entity_poly.pdbx_strand_id
1 'polypeptide(L)'
;AKIIFLYFFLLAGGMWHLLGMFQELMRILAGPLLIGLAIWLLLEYLPGDEPKSERRSARISLLQNWRRQSRLVLWFLLVVVISFSVEWMGVQTGLIFGEYAYGDTLQPLVFGIPLAIGFAWAGMILASVAVVQRFYPGISGRGDGYFAFWVSLVMVLFDMAMEPAAIRL
;
A
#
# COMPACT_ATOMS: atom_id res chain seq x y z
N ALA A 1 24.44 -5.88 -3.12
CA ALA A 1 23.95 -6.54 -4.34
C ALA A 1 22.46 -6.30 -4.60
N LYS A 2 21.54 -6.78 -3.74
CA LYS A 2 20.07 -6.71 -3.98
C LYS A 2 19.51 -5.28 -4.11
N ILE A 3 19.93 -4.35 -3.25
CA ILE A 3 19.47 -2.95 -3.28
C ILE A 3 19.93 -2.21 -4.54
N ILE A 4 21.17 -2.43 -4.98
CA ILE A 4 21.71 -1.83 -6.21
C ILE A 4 20.94 -2.31 -7.44
N PHE A 5 20.61 -3.61 -7.48
CA PHE A 5 19.81 -4.19 -8.54
C PHE A 5 18.39 -3.59 -8.60
N LEU A 6 17.77 -3.38 -7.43
CA LEU A 6 16.47 -2.70 -7.33
C LEU A 6 16.53 -1.28 -7.89
N TYR A 7 17.53 -0.48 -7.49
CA TYR A 7 17.69 0.89 -7.98
C TYR A 7 17.97 0.94 -9.49
N PHE A 8 18.76 0.00 -10.01
CA PHE A 8 18.99 -0.12 -11.45
C PHE A 8 17.67 -0.35 -12.19
N PHE A 9 16.84 -1.29 -11.72
CA PHE A 9 15.54 -1.56 -12.34
C PHE A 9 14.58 -0.37 -12.23
N LEU A 10 14.60 0.35 -11.12
CA LEU A 10 13.73 1.53 -10.91
C LEU A 10 14.12 2.68 -11.83
N LEU A 11 15.42 2.92 -12.01
CA LEU A 11 15.94 3.88 -12.99
C LEU A 11 15.67 3.44 -14.42
N ALA A 12 15.90 2.16 -14.73
CA ALA A 12 15.63 1.59 -16.04
C ALA A 12 14.16 1.69 -16.41
N GLY A 13 13.24 1.45 -15.45
CA GLY A 13 11.80 1.61 -15.63
C GLY A 13 11.41 3.04 -15.99
N GLY A 14 11.92 4.03 -15.24
CA GLY A 14 11.71 5.45 -15.58
C GLY A 14 12.26 5.81 -16.96
N MET A 15 13.42 5.26 -17.32
CA MET A 15 14.05 5.48 -18.63
C MET A 15 13.28 4.81 -19.77
N TRP A 16 12.74 3.60 -19.57
CA TRP A 16 11.87 2.93 -20.55
C TRP A 16 10.60 3.73 -20.80
N HIS A 17 10.00 4.30 -19.75
CA HIS A 17 8.84 5.16 -19.90
C HIS A 17 9.15 6.41 -20.73
N LEU A 18 10.28 7.09 -20.45
CA LEU A 18 10.74 8.25 -21.23
C LEU A 18 11.03 7.92 -22.70
N LEU A 19 11.53 6.71 -22.97
CA LEU A 19 11.86 6.23 -24.31
C LEU A 19 10.66 5.60 -25.03
N GLY A 20 9.46 5.56 -24.42
CA GLY A 20 8.29 4.92 -25.00
C GLY A 20 8.38 3.39 -25.09
N MET A 21 9.34 2.77 -24.41
CA MET A 21 9.56 1.33 -24.43
C MET A 21 8.64 0.62 -23.42
N PHE A 22 8.10 -0.55 -23.81
CA PHE A 22 7.31 -1.43 -22.93
C PHE A 22 6.04 -0.80 -22.32
N GLN A 23 5.49 0.27 -22.91
CA GLN A 23 4.33 0.98 -22.34
C GLN A 23 3.12 0.06 -22.11
N GLU A 24 2.80 -0.79 -23.08
CA GLU A 24 1.70 -1.76 -22.93
C GLU A 24 1.95 -2.77 -21.82
N LEU A 25 3.17 -3.28 -21.72
CA LEU A 25 3.56 -4.21 -20.66
C LEU A 25 3.44 -3.55 -19.28
N MET A 26 3.96 -2.33 -19.13
CA MET A 26 3.88 -1.57 -17.89
C MET A 26 2.43 -1.22 -17.53
N ARG A 27 1.60 -0.85 -18.52
CA ARG A 27 0.17 -0.56 -18.33
C ARG A 27 -0.59 -1.76 -17.75
N ILE A 28 -0.37 -2.93 -18.32
CA ILE A 28 -1.03 -4.17 -17.89
C ILE A 28 -0.49 -4.63 -16.54
N LEU A 29 0.82 -4.51 -16.30
CA LEU A 29 1.45 -4.99 -15.07
C LEU A 29 1.30 -4.04 -13.88
N ALA A 30 1.06 -2.74 -14.09
CA ALA A 30 1.02 -1.76 -13.01
C ALA A 30 -0.02 -2.11 -11.92
N GLY A 31 -1.25 -2.45 -12.32
CA GLY A 31 -2.31 -2.84 -11.38
C GLY A 31 -1.96 -4.11 -10.57
N PRO A 32 -1.63 -5.24 -11.22
CA PRO A 32 -1.21 -6.46 -10.53
C PRO A 32 0.03 -6.26 -9.65
N LEU A 33 0.99 -5.43 -10.07
CA LEU A 33 2.18 -5.12 -9.26
C LEU A 33 1.82 -4.36 -8.00
N LEU A 34 0.94 -3.35 -8.07
CA LEU A 34 0.48 -2.62 -6.87
C LEU A 34 -0.25 -3.53 -5.89
N ILE A 35 -1.13 -4.39 -6.39
CA ILE A 35 -1.84 -5.40 -5.60
C ILE A 35 -0.83 -6.35 -4.94
N GLY A 36 0.10 -6.89 -5.74
CA GLY A 36 1.13 -7.81 -5.27
C GLY A 36 2.05 -7.18 -4.22
N LEU A 37 2.45 -5.92 -4.42
CA LEU A 37 3.27 -5.17 -3.47
C LEU A 37 2.53 -4.93 -2.15
N ALA A 38 1.25 -4.53 -2.20
CA ALA A 38 0.46 -4.32 -1.00
C ALA A 38 0.27 -5.63 -0.20
N ILE A 39 0.04 -6.75 -0.90
CA ILE A 39 -0.03 -8.08 -0.29
C ILE A 39 1.33 -8.47 0.29
N TRP A 40 2.42 -8.24 -0.44
CA TRP A 40 3.77 -8.52 0.04
C TRP A 40 4.07 -7.74 1.33
N LEU A 41 3.74 -6.46 1.37
CA LEU A 41 3.88 -5.62 2.56
C LEU A 41 3.02 -6.12 3.72
N LEU A 42 1.79 -6.56 3.46
CA LEU A 42 0.94 -7.19 4.48
C LEU A 42 1.62 -8.44 5.05
N LEU A 43 2.16 -9.32 4.19
CA LEU A 43 2.83 -10.56 4.61
C LEU A 43 4.08 -10.27 5.45
N GLU A 44 4.86 -9.26 5.08
CA GLU A 44 6.03 -8.82 5.86
C GLU A 44 5.64 -8.29 7.24
N TYR A 45 4.46 -7.67 7.34
CA TYR A 45 3.96 -7.10 8.59
C TYR A 45 3.20 -8.10 9.48
N LEU A 46 2.91 -9.30 8.96
CA LEU A 46 2.33 -10.39 9.76
C LEU A 46 3.37 -10.86 10.79
N PRO A 47 3.01 -10.95 12.09
CA PRO A 47 3.93 -11.43 13.10
C PRO A 47 4.36 -12.87 12.79
N GLY A 48 5.67 -13.08 12.70
CA GLY A 48 6.28 -14.40 12.54
C GLY A 48 6.15 -15.28 13.78
N ASP A 49 6.37 -16.59 13.59
CA ASP A 49 6.36 -17.55 14.68
C ASP A 49 7.62 -17.40 15.54
N GLU A 50 7.46 -16.86 16.75
CA GLU A 50 8.56 -16.87 17.73
C GLU A 50 8.91 -18.31 18.14
N PRO A 51 10.20 -18.70 18.16
CA PRO A 51 10.62 -20.01 18.65
C PRO A 51 10.43 -20.07 20.17
N LYS A 52 9.59 -21.00 20.63
CA LYS A 52 9.14 -21.08 22.04
C LYS A 52 9.79 -22.26 22.77
N SER A 53 10.55 -21.95 23.81
CA SER A 53 11.25 -22.90 24.67
C SER A 53 10.35 -23.65 25.67
N GLU A 54 9.07 -23.28 25.82
CA GLU A 54 8.15 -23.95 26.76
C GLU A 54 6.79 -24.35 26.14
N ARG A 55 6.39 -25.62 26.31
CA ARG A 55 5.17 -26.21 25.70
C ARG A 55 3.84 -25.62 26.21
N ARG A 56 3.79 -25.00 27.40
CA ARG A 56 2.56 -24.44 27.99
C ARG A 56 2.31 -22.99 27.55
N SER A 57 3.37 -22.21 27.36
CA SER A 57 3.34 -20.86 26.77
C SER A 57 3.12 -20.88 25.25
N ALA A 58 3.38 -22.02 24.60
CA ALA A 58 3.12 -22.23 23.17
C ALA A 58 1.67 -22.00 22.75
N ARG A 59 0.67 -22.53 23.48
CA ARG A 59 -0.75 -22.40 23.08
C ARG A 59 -1.26 -20.96 23.19
N ILE A 60 -0.93 -20.25 24.28
CA ILE A 60 -1.39 -18.88 24.53
C ILE A 60 -0.84 -17.92 23.48
N SER A 61 0.44 -18.07 23.17
CA SER A 61 1.12 -17.23 22.20
C SER A 61 0.72 -17.54 20.75
N LEU A 62 0.32 -18.77 20.42
CA LEU A 62 -0.29 -19.10 19.11
C LEU A 62 -1.65 -18.41 18.95
N LEU A 63 -2.50 -18.44 19.99
CA LEU A 63 -3.79 -17.73 19.96
C LEU A 63 -3.62 -16.21 19.86
N GLN A 64 -2.62 -15.65 20.55
CA GLN A 64 -2.29 -14.22 20.47
C GLN A 64 -1.79 -13.83 19.08
N ASN A 65 -0.86 -14.60 18.50
CA ASN A 65 -0.37 -14.39 17.13
C ASN A 65 -1.52 -14.48 16.13
N TRP A 66 -2.35 -15.52 16.21
CA TRP A 66 -3.49 -15.69 15.32
C TRP A 66 -4.48 -14.53 15.43
N ARG A 67 -4.83 -14.10 16.65
CA ARG A 67 -5.69 -12.93 16.87
C ARG A 67 -5.09 -11.66 16.27
N ARG A 68 -3.78 -11.45 16.40
CA ARG A 68 -3.08 -10.28 15.85
C ARG A 68 -3.05 -10.33 14.31
N GLN A 69 -2.75 -11.48 13.71
CA GLN A 69 -2.78 -11.71 12.26
C GLN A 69 -4.19 -11.46 11.70
N SER A 70 -5.22 -12.08 12.28
CA SER A 70 -6.61 -11.91 11.85
C SER A 70 -7.07 -10.45 11.95
N ARG A 71 -6.69 -9.73 13.01
CA ARG A 71 -6.98 -8.29 13.13
C ARG A 71 -6.30 -7.46 12.04
N LEU A 72 -5.05 -7.76 11.70
CA LEU A 72 -4.31 -7.05 10.67
C LEU A 72 -4.88 -7.32 9.27
N VAL A 73 -5.19 -8.59 8.96
CA VAL A 73 -5.83 -8.96 7.70
C VAL A 73 -7.21 -8.33 7.58
N LEU A 74 -8.02 -8.35 8.64
CA LEU A 74 -9.32 -7.70 8.65
C LEU A 74 -9.19 -6.20 8.43
N TRP A 75 -8.27 -5.53 9.12
CA TRP A 75 -7.99 -4.10 8.91
C TRP A 75 -7.59 -3.82 7.46
N PHE A 76 -6.68 -4.63 6.89
CA PHE A 76 -6.23 -4.46 5.51
C PHE A 76 -7.39 -4.58 4.53
N LEU A 77 -8.24 -5.61 4.67
CA LEU A 77 -9.42 -5.81 3.83
C LEU A 77 -10.41 -4.65 3.97
N LEU A 78 -10.63 -4.15 5.20
CA LEU A 78 -11.51 -3.01 5.43
C LEU A 78 -10.99 -1.76 4.73
N VAL A 79 -9.68 -1.47 4.80
CA VAL A 79 -9.09 -0.33 4.07
C VAL A 79 -9.30 -0.49 2.57
N VAL A 80 -8.97 -1.66 2.01
CA VAL A 80 -9.14 -1.90 0.56
C VAL A 80 -10.59 -1.68 0.12
N VAL A 81 -11.56 -2.24 0.86
CA VAL A 81 -12.99 -2.14 0.53
C VAL A 81 -13.50 -0.72 0.71
N ILE A 82 -13.18 -0.06 1.82
CA ILE A 82 -13.65 1.30 2.11
C ILE A 82 -13.06 2.27 1.10
N SER A 83 -11.75 2.24 0.87
CA SER A 83 -11.08 3.14 -0.08
C SER A 83 -11.62 2.93 -1.50
N PHE A 84 -11.77 1.68 -1.97
CA PHE A 84 -12.38 1.41 -3.26
C PHE A 84 -13.84 1.90 -3.34
N SER A 85 -14.61 1.75 -2.27
CA SER A 85 -16.01 2.20 -2.25
C SER A 85 -16.12 3.72 -2.28
N VAL A 86 -15.26 4.43 -1.55
CA VAL A 86 -15.18 5.90 -1.59
C VAL A 86 -14.77 6.36 -2.97
N GLU A 87 -13.79 5.69 -3.59
CA GLU A 87 -13.38 5.96 -4.98
C GLU A 87 -14.55 5.79 -5.94
N TRP A 88 -15.29 4.69 -5.78
CA TRP A 88 -16.46 4.40 -6.59
C TRP A 88 -17.58 5.41 -6.45
N MET A 89 -17.91 5.79 -5.24
CA MET A 89 -18.85 6.88 -5.01
C MET A 89 -18.32 8.20 -5.58
N GLY A 90 -17.03 8.47 -5.46
CA GLY A 90 -16.38 9.68 -5.96
C GLY A 90 -16.51 9.82 -7.48
N VAL A 91 -16.16 8.77 -8.24
CA VAL A 91 -16.26 8.75 -9.71
C VAL A 91 -17.71 8.83 -10.18
N GLN A 92 -18.63 8.12 -9.52
CA GLN A 92 -20.04 8.09 -9.94
C GLN A 92 -20.79 9.40 -9.62
N THR A 93 -20.44 10.07 -8.53
CA THR A 93 -21.14 11.30 -8.11
C THR A 93 -20.46 12.57 -8.56
N GLY A 94 -19.15 12.55 -8.82
CA GLY A 94 -18.35 13.74 -9.06
C GLY A 94 -18.21 14.68 -7.85
N LEU A 95 -18.79 14.33 -6.69
CA LEU A 95 -18.87 15.23 -5.53
C LEU A 95 -17.63 15.22 -4.64
N ILE A 96 -16.89 14.09 -4.60
CA ILE A 96 -15.76 13.92 -3.69
C ILE A 96 -14.48 14.48 -4.30
N PHE A 97 -14.19 14.13 -5.56
CA PHE A 97 -12.95 14.48 -6.25
C PHE A 97 -13.17 15.28 -7.55
N GLY A 98 -14.40 15.70 -7.84
CA GLY A 98 -14.77 16.34 -9.11
C GLY A 98 -15.08 15.32 -10.22
N GLU A 99 -15.29 15.81 -11.44
CA GLU A 99 -15.55 14.98 -12.61
C GLU A 99 -14.23 14.49 -13.21
N TYR A 100 -14.00 13.18 -13.18
CA TYR A 100 -12.89 12.50 -13.84
C TYR A 100 -13.27 11.05 -14.15
N ALA A 101 -12.56 10.44 -15.09
CA ALA A 101 -12.76 9.05 -15.46
C ALA A 101 -11.41 8.32 -15.56
N TYR A 102 -11.36 7.09 -15.07
CA TYR A 102 -10.20 6.23 -15.24
C TYR A 102 -10.09 5.74 -16.70
N GLY A 103 -8.88 5.81 -17.25
CA GLY A 103 -8.55 5.18 -18.54
C GLY A 103 -8.24 3.68 -18.39
N ASP A 104 -7.70 3.09 -19.45
CA ASP A 104 -7.35 1.66 -19.52
C ASP A 104 -6.09 1.26 -18.70
N THR A 105 -5.59 2.16 -17.86
CA THR A 105 -4.45 1.94 -16.96
C THR A 105 -4.89 1.26 -15.66
N LEU A 106 -3.96 0.58 -14.98
CA LEU A 106 -4.20 -0.06 -13.67
C LEU A 106 -5.27 -1.18 -13.68
N GLN A 107 -5.31 -1.97 -14.74
CA GLN A 107 -6.20 -3.12 -14.82
C GLN A 107 -5.94 -4.13 -13.68
N PRO A 108 -6.95 -4.87 -13.19
CA PRO A 108 -8.33 -4.91 -13.66
C PRO A 108 -9.19 -3.75 -13.13
N LEU A 109 -10.15 -3.34 -13.96
CA LEU A 109 -11.20 -2.38 -13.60
C LEU A 109 -12.43 -3.13 -13.09
N VAL A 110 -13.03 -2.64 -12.01
CA VAL A 110 -14.30 -3.11 -11.45
C VAL A 110 -15.24 -1.90 -11.42
N PHE A 111 -16.39 -2.00 -12.09
CA PHE A 111 -17.31 -0.86 -12.29
C PHE A 111 -16.65 0.40 -12.88
N GLY A 112 -15.65 0.21 -13.75
CA GLY A 112 -14.88 1.31 -14.36
C GLY A 112 -13.78 1.88 -13.47
N ILE A 113 -13.46 1.21 -12.35
CA ILE A 113 -12.51 1.73 -11.34
C ILE A 113 -11.41 0.72 -11.08
N PRO A 114 -10.14 1.12 -11.08
CA PRO A 114 -9.03 0.22 -10.83
C PRO A 114 -9.15 -0.44 -9.45
N LEU A 115 -9.21 -1.77 -9.44
CA LEU A 115 -9.19 -2.53 -8.18
C LEU A 115 -7.91 -2.26 -7.38
N ALA A 116 -6.81 -1.97 -8.11
CA ALA A 116 -5.51 -1.67 -7.54
C ALA A 116 -5.50 -0.46 -6.60
N ILE A 117 -6.45 0.48 -6.72
CA ILE A 117 -6.50 1.69 -5.85
C ILE A 117 -6.70 1.31 -4.39
N GLY A 118 -7.65 0.43 -4.08
CA GLY A 118 -7.88 -0.01 -2.69
C GLY A 118 -6.62 -0.63 -2.08
N PHE A 119 -5.88 -1.43 -2.85
CA PHE A 119 -4.62 -2.02 -2.44
C PHE A 119 -3.50 -0.98 -2.31
N ALA A 120 -3.44 0.01 -3.19
CA ALA A 120 -2.49 1.11 -3.11
C ALA A 120 -2.66 1.89 -1.81
N TRP A 121 -3.88 2.22 -1.40
CA TRP A 121 -4.16 2.86 -0.11
C TRP A 121 -3.65 2.04 1.08
N ALA A 122 -3.99 0.75 1.14
CA ALA A 122 -3.56 -0.13 2.22
C ALA A 122 -2.02 -0.31 2.26
N GLY A 123 -1.41 -0.53 1.09
CA GLY A 123 0.05 -0.66 0.95
C GLY A 123 0.78 0.64 1.35
N MET A 124 0.25 1.80 0.96
CA MET A 124 0.82 3.10 1.30
C MET A 124 0.77 3.39 2.79
N ILE A 125 -0.30 3.01 3.49
CA ILE A 125 -0.36 3.12 4.96
C ILE A 125 0.72 2.26 5.60
N LEU A 126 0.86 0.99 5.18
CA LEU A 126 1.88 0.08 5.72
C LEU A 126 3.31 0.58 5.43
N ALA A 127 3.56 1.08 4.22
CA ALA A 127 4.83 1.67 3.86
C ALA A 127 5.14 2.92 4.70
N SER A 128 4.15 3.81 4.89
CA SER A 128 4.30 5.04 5.69
C SER A 128 4.58 4.71 7.15
N VAL A 129 3.89 3.70 7.71
CA VAL A 129 4.17 3.15 9.04
C VAL A 129 5.63 2.69 9.15
N ALA A 130 6.13 1.92 8.18
CA ALA A 130 7.50 1.44 8.16
C ALA A 130 8.52 2.59 8.07
N VAL A 131 8.25 3.59 7.22
CA VAL A 131 9.08 4.80 7.09
C VAL A 131 9.14 5.55 8.43
N VAL A 132 8.00 5.85 9.04
CA VAL A 132 7.96 6.59 10.31
C VAL A 132 8.70 5.83 11.42
N GLN A 133 8.51 4.51 11.54
CA GLN A 133 9.22 3.69 12.52
C GLN A 133 10.73 3.65 12.27
N ARG A 134 11.16 3.66 11.00
CA ARG A 134 12.57 3.64 10.62
C ARG A 134 13.29 4.95 10.95
N PHE A 135 12.66 6.09 10.68
CA PHE A 135 13.26 7.41 10.90
C PHE A 135 13.08 7.92 12.34
N TYR A 136 12.03 7.48 13.05
CA TYR A 136 11.75 7.88 14.42
C TYR A 136 11.55 6.66 15.34
N PRO A 137 12.59 5.85 15.58
CA PRO A 137 12.49 4.70 16.47
C PRO A 137 12.15 5.16 17.89
N GLY A 138 10.96 4.76 18.39
CA GLY A 138 10.43 5.17 19.70
C GLY A 138 9.22 6.10 19.65
N ILE A 139 8.84 6.58 18.46
CA ILE A 139 7.65 7.42 18.28
C ILE A 139 6.34 6.69 18.62
N SER A 140 6.30 5.38 18.42
CA SER A 140 5.17 4.52 18.80
C SER A 140 4.94 4.48 20.32
N GLY A 141 5.98 4.73 21.12
CA GLY A 141 5.87 4.80 22.58
C GLY A 141 5.35 6.14 23.12
N ARG A 142 5.20 7.16 22.26
CA ARG A 142 4.73 8.51 22.66
C ARG A 142 3.20 8.68 22.58
N GLY A 143 2.49 7.65 22.12
CA GLY A 143 1.03 7.61 22.03
C GLY A 143 0.52 7.41 20.60
N ASP A 144 -0.55 6.62 20.47
CA ASP A 144 -1.10 6.19 19.18
C ASP A 144 -1.51 7.36 18.27
N GLY A 145 -2.07 8.43 18.85
CA GLY A 145 -2.47 9.63 18.09
C GLY A 145 -1.28 10.40 17.51
N TYR A 146 -0.18 10.51 18.26
CA TYR A 146 1.03 11.16 17.77
C TYR A 146 1.68 10.34 16.65
N PHE A 147 1.69 9.02 16.81
CA PHE A 147 2.15 8.12 15.74
C PHE A 147 1.30 8.25 14.48
N ALA A 148 -0.03 8.24 14.62
CA ALA A 148 -0.96 8.38 13.51
C ALA A 148 -0.78 9.70 12.75
N PHE A 149 -0.51 10.81 13.47
CA PHE A 149 -0.23 12.11 12.85
C PHE A 149 1.00 12.06 11.92
N TRP A 150 2.09 11.42 12.34
CA TRP A 150 3.28 11.32 11.50
C TRP A 150 3.09 10.38 10.32
N VAL A 151 2.33 9.29 10.51
CA VAL A 151 1.98 8.39 9.41
C VAL A 151 1.13 9.13 8.37
N SER A 152 0.10 9.86 8.80
CA SER A 152 -0.73 10.64 7.87
C SER A 152 0.04 11.76 7.19
N LEU A 153 0.96 12.42 7.89
CA LEU A 153 1.83 13.44 7.28
C LEU A 153 2.70 12.85 6.17
N VAL A 154 3.32 11.68 6.40
CA VAL A 154 4.12 11.00 5.37
C VAL A 154 3.25 10.63 4.17
N MET A 155 2.02 10.16 4.40
CA MET A 155 1.09 9.85 3.31
C MET A 155 0.73 11.09 2.49
N VAL A 156 0.39 12.21 3.12
CA VAL A 156 0.05 13.46 2.43
C VAL A 156 1.23 13.99 1.64
N LEU A 157 2.44 13.98 2.21
CA LEU A 157 3.65 14.43 1.51
C LEU A 157 3.97 13.55 0.29
N PHE A 158 3.73 12.25 0.40
CA PHE A 158 3.88 11.35 -0.74
C PHE A 158 2.84 11.66 -1.83
N ASP A 159 1.59 11.88 -1.46
CA ASP A 159 0.52 12.19 -2.39
C ASP A 159 0.80 13.50 -3.16
N MET A 160 1.23 14.54 -2.45
CA MET A 160 1.66 15.81 -3.05
C MET A 160 2.83 15.65 -4.03
N ALA A 161 3.72 14.69 -3.80
CA ALA A 161 4.84 14.41 -4.70
C ALA A 161 4.39 13.62 -5.95
N MET A 162 3.35 12.81 -5.83
CA MET A 162 2.79 11.98 -6.90
C MET A 162 1.82 12.74 -7.80
N GLU A 163 1.05 13.68 -7.26
CA GLU A 163 -0.01 14.42 -7.95
C GLU A 163 0.45 15.10 -9.26
N PRO A 164 1.63 15.75 -9.34
CA PRO A 164 2.12 16.32 -10.60
C PRO A 164 2.38 15.28 -11.70
N ALA A 165 2.70 14.05 -11.32
CA ALA A 165 2.88 12.94 -12.26
C ALA A 165 1.53 12.36 -12.69
N ALA A 166 0.54 12.31 -11.79
CA ALA A 166 -0.80 11.78 -12.07
C ALA A 166 -1.59 12.64 -13.07
N ILE A 167 -1.49 13.98 -13.00
CA ILE A 167 -2.18 14.90 -13.93
C ILE A 167 -1.65 14.77 -15.37
N ARG A 168 -0.43 14.26 -15.56
CA ARG A 168 0.23 14.15 -16.87
C ARG A 168 0.00 12.80 -17.57
N LEU A 169 -0.71 11.88 -16.93
CA LEU A 169 -1.07 10.55 -17.44
C LEU A 169 -2.50 10.57 -18.01
#